data_AF-A0A1I3RR84-F1
#
_entry.id   AF-A0A1I3RR84-F1
#
_cell.length_a   1.000
_cell.length_b   1.000
_cell.length_c   1.000
_cell.angle_alpha   90.00
_cell.angle_beta   90.00
_cell.angle_gamma   90.00
#
_symmetry.space_group_name_H-M   'P 1'
#
loop_
_entity.id
_entity.type
_entity.pdbx_description
1 polymer ?
#
loop_
_entity_poly.entity_id
_entity_poly.type
_entity_poly.pdbx_seq_one_letter_code
_entity_poly.pdbx_strand_id
1 'polypeptide(L)'
;MPKNCALCLQERELKNSHIMPQSMYRAAGRAGEPFESDLIHVDHMRGTAVRTSKQLKQKLLCESCEDKFSRIGEDYFARICFQGAGTFELRGELHGLTPDEISSGRKMWLESSAESVLNTSAIKYFVVSILWRHSICSLSGHASHYKGMLGKKYEEQFRLYLVEEMNFPENVQILSYVDDNAERASMISHPTCEKCSISGVSVKTHSFSVPGVRFRVLVGGGVERLKREINSDLIFYQWSSAQTEYAKDIATKLYRIKPKGRFQKEAEQILPKASGLKDSN
;
A
#
# COMPACT_ATOMS: atom_id res chain seq x y z
N MET A 1 -14.56 25.50 -4.64
CA MET A 1 -13.98 24.15 -4.82
C MET A 1 -13.01 24.20 -5.99
N PRO A 2 -11.87 23.48 -5.98
CA PRO A 2 -10.99 23.45 -7.14
C PRO A 2 -11.79 22.96 -8.34
N LYS A 3 -11.84 23.76 -9.41
CA LYS A 3 -12.51 23.40 -10.66
C LYS A 3 -11.64 22.52 -11.56
N ASN A 4 -10.37 22.35 -11.20
CA ASN A 4 -9.37 21.69 -12.04
C ASN A 4 -9.08 20.30 -11.52
N CYS A 5 -8.85 19.38 -12.46
CA CYS A 5 -8.34 18.04 -12.16
C CYS A 5 -6.99 18.17 -11.48
N ALA A 6 -6.82 17.54 -10.32
CA ALA A 6 -5.57 17.65 -9.57
C ALA A 6 -4.35 17.05 -10.31
N LEU A 7 -4.57 16.12 -11.25
CA LEU A 7 -3.51 15.43 -11.99
C LEU A 7 -3.09 16.20 -13.26
N CYS A 8 -4.02 16.42 -14.18
CA CYS A 8 -3.74 17.09 -15.47
C CYS A 8 -3.86 18.62 -15.41
N LEU A 9 -4.31 19.18 -14.27
CA LEU A 9 -4.47 20.62 -14.02
C LEU A 9 -5.49 21.34 -14.91
N GLN A 10 -6.18 20.62 -15.80
CA GLN A 10 -7.22 21.15 -16.69
C GLN A 10 -8.55 21.36 -15.96
N GLU A 11 -9.29 22.41 -16.33
CA GLU A 11 -10.67 22.63 -15.88
C GLU A 11 -11.59 21.60 -16.52
N ARG A 12 -12.10 20.66 -15.71
CA ARG A 12 -12.92 19.53 -16.14
C ARG A 12 -13.86 19.10 -15.01
N GLU A 13 -14.91 18.37 -15.36
CA GLU A 13 -15.78 17.76 -14.35
C GLU A 13 -15.00 16.73 -13.52
N LEU A 14 -15.02 16.90 -12.19
CA LEU A 14 -14.32 16.02 -11.26
C LEU A 14 -15.21 14.87 -10.81
N LYS A 15 -14.69 13.65 -10.94
CA LYS A 15 -15.26 12.42 -10.43
C LYS A 15 -14.95 12.27 -8.94
N ASN A 16 -15.74 11.47 -8.24
CA ASN A 16 -15.51 11.12 -6.85
C ASN A 16 -14.46 10.01 -6.74
N SER A 17 -13.20 10.40 -6.92
CA SER A 17 -12.02 9.54 -6.95
C SER A 17 -11.84 8.75 -5.66
N HIS A 18 -11.50 7.47 -5.77
CA HIS A 18 -11.07 6.69 -4.63
C HIS A 18 -9.62 7.01 -4.28
N ILE A 19 -9.32 7.27 -3.01
CA ILE A 19 -7.96 7.57 -2.54
C ILE A 19 -7.12 6.29 -2.45
N MET A 20 -7.73 5.18 -2.00
CA MET A 20 -7.24 3.81 -2.18
C MET A 20 -8.12 3.15 -3.25
N PRO A 21 -7.58 2.51 -4.29
CA PRO A 21 -8.36 1.95 -5.39
C PRO A 21 -9.48 1.02 -4.92
N GLN A 22 -10.66 1.12 -5.53
CA GLN A 22 -11.81 0.27 -5.23
C GLN A 22 -11.49 -1.22 -5.42
N SER A 23 -10.62 -1.54 -6.39
CA SER A 23 -10.15 -2.90 -6.65
C SER A 23 -9.45 -3.51 -5.45
N MET A 24 -8.70 -2.74 -4.65
CA MET A 24 -8.03 -3.24 -3.45
C MET A 24 -9.05 -3.59 -2.36
N TYR A 25 -10.05 -2.75 -2.12
CA TYR A 25 -11.15 -3.07 -1.20
C TYR A 25 -11.88 -4.36 -1.59
N ARG A 26 -12.12 -4.56 -2.89
CA ARG A 26 -12.73 -5.80 -3.41
C ARG A 26 -11.83 -7.01 -3.22
N ALA A 27 -10.52 -6.89 -3.48
CA ALA A 27 -9.57 -7.96 -3.28
C ALA A 27 -9.48 -8.38 -1.79
N ALA A 28 -9.44 -7.41 -0.88
CA ALA A 28 -9.47 -7.68 0.57
C ALA A 28 -10.74 -8.41 1.01
N GLY A 29 -11.90 -7.99 0.50
CA GLY A 29 -13.18 -8.65 0.82
C GLY A 29 -13.31 -10.07 0.25
N ARG A 30 -12.77 -10.32 -0.95
CA ARG A 30 -12.71 -11.65 -1.58
C ARG A 30 -11.79 -12.63 -0.87
N ALA A 31 -10.74 -12.12 -0.26
CA ALA A 31 -9.81 -12.93 0.49
C ALA A 31 -10.33 -13.36 1.88
N GLY A 32 -11.48 -12.83 2.33
CA GLY A 32 -12.19 -13.36 3.49
C GLY A 32 -13.09 -14.53 3.11
N GLU A 33 -13.17 -15.55 3.97
CA GLU A 33 -14.16 -16.63 3.86
C GLU A 33 -15.17 -16.54 5.01
N PRO A 34 -16.47 -16.32 4.74
CA PRO A 34 -17.09 -16.05 3.43
C PRO A 34 -16.71 -14.66 2.88
N PHE A 35 -17.03 -14.39 1.61
CA PHE A 35 -16.86 -13.06 1.01
C PHE A 35 -17.55 -11.99 1.86
N GLU A 36 -16.80 -10.97 2.28
CA GLU A 36 -17.33 -9.86 3.06
C GLU A 36 -17.16 -8.52 2.32
N SER A 37 -18.28 -7.85 2.03
CA SER A 37 -18.26 -6.52 1.40
C SER A 37 -17.90 -5.40 2.38
N ASP A 38 -18.08 -5.63 3.68
CA ASP A 38 -17.78 -4.68 4.75
C ASP A 38 -16.52 -5.12 5.47
N LEU A 39 -15.46 -4.30 5.44
CA LEU A 39 -14.19 -4.62 6.10
C LEU A 39 -14.21 -4.15 7.56
N ILE A 40 -13.38 -4.77 8.40
CA ILE A 40 -13.09 -4.25 9.75
C ILE A 40 -12.08 -3.10 9.59
N HIS A 41 -12.58 -1.87 9.72
CA HIS A 41 -11.74 -0.68 9.75
C HIS A 41 -11.23 -0.45 11.16
N VAL A 42 -9.92 -0.54 11.29
CA VAL A 42 -9.18 -0.27 12.52
C VAL A 42 -8.61 1.16 12.50
N ASP A 43 -9.00 1.97 13.46
CA ASP A 43 -8.41 3.28 13.73
C ASP A 43 -7.55 3.21 15.00
N HIS A 44 -6.23 3.17 14.78
CA HIS A 44 -5.24 3.14 15.86
C HIS A 44 -5.17 4.44 16.66
N MET A 45 -5.45 5.59 16.05
CA MET A 45 -5.38 6.89 16.73
C MET A 45 -6.50 7.04 17.75
N ARG A 46 -7.68 6.51 17.41
CA ARG A 46 -8.84 6.52 18.32
C ARG A 46 -8.99 5.25 19.15
N GLY A 47 -8.19 4.22 18.85
CA GLY A 47 -8.28 2.91 19.48
C GLY A 47 -9.63 2.24 19.23
N THR A 48 -10.17 2.33 18.02
CA THR A 48 -11.51 1.81 17.69
C THR A 48 -11.50 0.92 16.45
N ALA A 49 -12.35 -0.11 16.45
CA ALA A 49 -12.62 -0.93 15.27
C ALA A 49 -14.11 -0.90 14.92
N VAL A 50 -14.42 -0.71 13.65
CA VAL A 50 -15.79 -0.72 13.12
C VAL A 50 -15.85 -1.55 11.84
N ARG A 51 -16.89 -2.37 11.71
CA ARG A 51 -17.21 -3.02 10.43
C ARG A 51 -17.90 -2.01 9.51
N THR A 52 -17.35 -1.78 8.33
CA THR A 52 -17.86 -0.78 7.39
C THR A 52 -17.44 -1.04 5.94
N SER A 53 -18.32 -0.75 4.99
CA SER A 53 -18.01 -0.63 3.56
C SER A 53 -17.54 0.78 3.16
N LYS A 54 -17.33 1.69 4.14
CA LYS A 54 -16.91 3.06 3.84
C LYS A 54 -15.51 3.07 3.22
N GLN A 55 -15.43 3.60 2.00
CA GLN A 55 -14.19 3.80 1.27
C GLN A 55 -13.85 5.29 1.23
N LEU A 56 -12.55 5.62 1.28
CA LEU A 56 -12.09 7.01 1.26
C LEU A 56 -12.17 7.58 -0.17
N LYS A 57 -13.05 8.56 -0.39
CA LYS A 57 -13.25 9.18 -1.71
C LYS A 57 -13.31 10.72 -1.62
N GLN A 58 -12.85 11.39 -2.67
CA GLN A 58 -12.88 12.86 -2.81
C GLN A 58 -13.09 13.24 -4.28
N LYS A 59 -13.80 14.35 -4.54
CA LYS A 59 -13.75 14.98 -5.87
C LYS A 59 -12.33 15.47 -6.18
N LEU A 60 -11.61 14.78 -7.06
CA LEU A 60 -10.18 15.00 -7.24
C LEU A 60 -9.74 14.99 -8.71
N LEU A 61 -10.12 13.95 -9.47
CA LEU A 61 -9.67 13.74 -10.84
C LEU A 61 -10.82 13.83 -11.84
N CYS A 62 -10.52 14.21 -13.07
CA CYS A 62 -11.45 14.08 -14.19
C CYS A 62 -11.48 12.63 -14.72
N GLU A 63 -12.49 12.31 -15.53
CA GLU A 63 -12.70 10.97 -16.09
C GLU A 63 -11.46 10.37 -16.75
N SER A 64 -10.84 11.11 -17.68
CA SER A 64 -9.65 10.62 -18.39
C SER A 64 -8.47 10.30 -17.47
N CYS A 65 -8.37 10.98 -16.32
CA CYS A 65 -7.32 10.73 -15.33
C CYS A 65 -7.64 9.52 -14.44
N GLU A 66 -8.91 9.32 -14.08
CA GLU A 66 -9.36 8.07 -13.43
C GLU A 66 -9.10 6.87 -14.34
N ASP A 67 -9.49 6.96 -15.62
CA ASP A 67 -9.29 5.90 -16.61
C ASP A 67 -7.80 5.58 -16.80
N LYS A 68 -6.95 6.61 -16.79
CA LYS A 68 -5.50 6.43 -16.86
C LYS A 68 -4.99 5.60 -15.67
N PHE A 69 -5.42 5.92 -14.45
CA PHE A 69 -5.02 5.18 -13.25
C PHE A 69 -5.50 3.72 -13.28
N SER A 70 -6.75 3.51 -13.73
CA SER A 70 -7.31 2.18 -13.92
C SER A 70 -6.45 1.35 -14.88
N ARG A 71 -6.30 1.85 -16.12
CA ARG A 71 -5.70 1.10 -17.22
C ARG A 71 -4.21 0.82 -17.05
N ILE A 72 -3.45 1.80 -16.55
CA ILE A 72 -1.98 1.67 -16.47
C ILE A 72 -1.57 0.85 -15.25
N GLY A 73 -2.21 1.05 -14.10
CA GLY A 73 -1.75 0.47 -12.83
C GLY A 73 -2.79 -0.42 -12.15
N GLU A 74 -3.96 0.13 -11.83
CA GLU A 74 -4.88 -0.51 -10.89
C GLU A 74 -5.47 -1.81 -11.42
N ASP A 75 -5.84 -1.88 -12.71
CA ASP A 75 -6.40 -3.08 -13.32
C ASP A 75 -5.36 -4.19 -13.44
N TYR A 76 -4.11 -3.84 -13.73
CA TYR A 76 -3.01 -4.81 -13.75
C TYR A 76 -2.75 -5.36 -12.35
N PHE A 77 -2.51 -4.47 -11.38
CA PHE A 77 -2.15 -4.90 -10.03
C PHE A 77 -3.29 -5.68 -9.35
N ALA A 78 -4.54 -5.29 -9.58
CA ALA A 78 -5.70 -5.98 -9.03
C ALA A 78 -5.84 -7.43 -9.51
N ARG A 79 -5.35 -7.77 -10.70
CA ARG A 79 -5.37 -9.16 -11.18
C ARG A 79 -4.31 -10.01 -10.50
N ILE A 80 -3.12 -9.44 -10.30
CA ILE A 80 -1.97 -10.22 -9.84
C ILE A 80 -1.80 -10.27 -8.31
N CYS A 81 -2.45 -9.35 -7.58
CA CYS A 81 -2.40 -9.34 -6.12
C CYS A 81 -3.20 -10.49 -5.51
N PHE A 82 -3.13 -10.65 -4.19
CA PHE A 82 -3.85 -11.70 -3.51
C PHE A 82 -5.37 -11.46 -3.57
N GLN A 83 -6.12 -12.43 -4.07
CA GLN A 83 -7.58 -12.36 -4.16
C GLN A 83 -8.31 -13.42 -3.31
N GLY A 84 -7.58 -14.24 -2.54
CA GLY A 84 -8.08 -15.39 -1.79
C GLY A 84 -7.22 -16.64 -1.98
N ALA A 85 -7.51 -17.70 -1.23
CA ALA A 85 -6.72 -18.93 -1.25
C ALA A 85 -6.49 -19.45 -2.68
N GLY A 86 -5.23 -19.68 -3.05
CA GLY A 86 -4.84 -20.14 -4.39
C GLY A 86 -4.83 -19.07 -5.49
N THR A 87 -5.15 -17.81 -5.20
CA THR A 87 -5.22 -16.72 -6.20
C THR A 87 -4.22 -15.60 -5.89
N PHE A 88 -2.93 -15.88 -6.14
CA PHE A 88 -1.85 -14.90 -5.96
C PHE A 88 -0.77 -15.01 -7.05
N GLU A 89 -1.09 -14.51 -8.25
CA GLU A 89 -0.23 -14.60 -9.44
C GLU A 89 1.15 -13.97 -9.20
N LEU A 90 1.22 -12.78 -8.59
CA LEU A 90 2.49 -12.11 -8.30
C LEU A 90 3.47 -13.00 -7.52
N ARG A 91 2.97 -13.75 -6.52
CA ARG A 91 3.79 -14.70 -5.77
C ARG A 91 4.23 -15.87 -6.64
N GLY A 92 3.31 -16.42 -7.43
CA GLY A 92 3.57 -17.53 -8.34
C GLY A 92 4.66 -17.19 -9.36
N GLU A 93 4.53 -16.05 -10.04
CA GLU A 93 5.49 -15.58 -11.04
C GLU A 93 6.88 -15.37 -10.44
N LEU A 94 6.98 -14.69 -9.28
CA LEU A 94 8.27 -14.51 -8.60
C LEU A 94 8.89 -15.84 -8.15
N HIS A 95 8.08 -16.79 -7.68
CA HIS A 95 8.56 -18.12 -7.30
C HIS A 95 9.03 -18.96 -8.49
N GLY A 96 8.52 -18.67 -9.70
CA GLY A 96 9.00 -19.26 -10.94
C GLY A 96 10.39 -18.76 -11.37
N LEU A 97 10.83 -17.61 -10.85
CA LEU A 97 12.15 -17.05 -11.12
C LEU A 97 13.21 -17.53 -10.13
N THR A 98 14.45 -17.65 -10.61
CA THR A 98 15.61 -17.73 -9.72
C THR A 98 15.79 -16.39 -9.00
N PRO A 99 15.90 -16.36 -7.66
CA PRO A 99 16.19 -15.14 -6.91
C PRO A 99 17.56 -14.56 -7.28
N ASP A 100 17.64 -13.24 -7.40
CA ASP A 100 18.91 -12.53 -7.64
C ASP A 100 19.82 -12.58 -6.41
N GLU A 101 19.22 -12.53 -5.21
CA GLU A 101 19.94 -12.66 -3.94
C GLU A 101 19.12 -13.43 -2.92
N ILE A 102 19.82 -14.07 -1.98
CA ILE A 102 19.25 -14.61 -0.76
C ILE A 102 19.94 -13.94 0.43
N SER A 103 19.24 -13.00 1.07
CA SER A 103 19.77 -12.25 2.22
C SER A 103 18.97 -12.57 3.47
N SER A 104 19.67 -12.99 4.53
CA SER A 104 19.04 -13.40 5.80
C SER A 104 17.92 -14.43 5.62
N GLY A 105 18.11 -15.37 4.68
CA GLY A 105 17.12 -16.40 4.35
C GLY A 105 15.91 -15.93 3.56
N ARG A 106 15.89 -14.67 3.08
CA ARG A 106 14.82 -14.13 2.24
C ARG A 106 15.28 -14.03 0.79
N LYS A 107 14.44 -14.53 -0.12
CA LYS A 107 14.64 -14.35 -1.55
C LYS A 107 14.36 -12.91 -1.95
N MET A 108 15.19 -12.39 -2.85
CA MET A 108 15.06 -11.07 -3.44
C MET A 108 15.07 -11.18 -4.96
N TRP A 109 14.21 -10.41 -5.62
CA TRP A 109 14.19 -10.27 -7.07
C TRP A 109 14.27 -8.78 -7.45
N LEU A 110 15.19 -8.45 -8.33
CA LEU A 110 15.36 -7.12 -8.90
C LEU A 110 14.33 -6.89 -10.01
N GLU A 111 14.09 -5.61 -10.30
CA GLU A 111 13.18 -5.21 -11.37
C GLU A 111 13.55 -5.84 -12.71
N SER A 112 14.83 -5.82 -13.08
CA SER A 112 15.34 -6.38 -14.33
C SER A 112 15.02 -7.87 -14.52
N SER A 113 14.99 -8.63 -13.42
CA SER A 113 14.70 -10.07 -13.45
C SER A 113 13.19 -10.31 -13.48
N ALA A 114 12.44 -9.53 -12.70
CA ALA A 114 10.98 -9.58 -12.62
C ALA A 114 10.28 -9.13 -13.91
N GLU A 115 10.88 -8.24 -14.71
CA GLU A 115 10.33 -7.73 -15.98
C GLU A 115 10.06 -8.81 -17.03
N SER A 116 10.70 -9.98 -16.90
CA SER A 116 10.46 -11.12 -17.79
C SER A 116 9.07 -11.76 -17.62
N VAL A 117 8.42 -11.57 -16.47
CA VAL A 117 7.15 -12.21 -16.10
C VAL A 117 6.12 -11.23 -15.55
N LEU A 118 6.51 -10.02 -15.18
CA LEU A 118 5.65 -8.99 -14.60
C LEU A 118 5.79 -7.66 -15.34
N ASN A 119 4.67 -6.93 -15.48
CA ASN A 119 4.69 -5.52 -15.84
C ASN A 119 5.07 -4.66 -14.62
N THR A 120 6.37 -4.53 -14.37
CA THR A 120 6.95 -3.73 -13.28
C THR A 120 6.56 -2.26 -13.37
N SER A 121 6.51 -1.68 -14.58
CA SER A 121 6.07 -0.31 -14.82
C SER A 121 4.65 -0.05 -14.32
N ALA A 122 3.71 -0.98 -14.55
CA ALA A 122 2.35 -0.89 -14.03
C ALA A 122 2.32 -0.94 -12.48
N ILE A 123 3.17 -1.76 -11.87
CA ILE A 123 3.31 -1.84 -10.40
C ILE A 123 3.85 -0.52 -9.84
N LYS A 124 4.92 0.03 -10.44
CA LYS A 124 5.46 1.36 -10.06
C LYS A 124 4.38 2.44 -10.17
N TYR A 125 3.66 2.47 -11.28
CA TYR A 125 2.55 3.41 -11.51
C TYR A 125 1.45 3.28 -10.45
N PHE A 126 1.01 2.06 -10.17
CA PHE A 126 0.03 1.76 -9.13
C PHE A 126 0.45 2.31 -7.77
N VAL A 127 1.67 2.00 -7.32
CA VAL A 127 2.21 2.45 -6.03
C VAL A 127 2.29 3.97 -5.94
N VAL A 128 2.84 4.62 -6.97
CA VAL A 128 2.98 6.07 -7.02
C VAL A 128 1.62 6.77 -7.02
N SER A 129 0.62 6.24 -7.74
CA SER A 129 -0.73 6.79 -7.79
C SER A 129 -1.42 6.82 -6.42
N ILE A 130 -1.18 5.81 -5.58
CA ILE A 130 -1.76 5.72 -4.23
C ILE A 130 -1.12 6.76 -3.32
N LEU A 131 0.22 6.82 -3.29
CA LEU A 131 0.94 7.77 -2.45
C LEU A 131 0.61 9.21 -2.82
N TRP A 132 0.56 9.51 -4.12
CA TRP A 132 0.22 10.85 -4.61
C TRP A 132 -1.19 11.27 -4.18
N ARG A 133 -2.21 10.41 -4.42
CA ARG A 133 -3.60 10.70 -4.01
C ARG A 133 -3.73 10.93 -2.52
N HIS A 134 -3.06 10.12 -1.69
CA HIS A 134 -3.09 10.31 -0.24
C HIS A 134 -2.43 11.61 0.19
N SER A 135 -1.31 12.00 -0.44
CA SER A 135 -0.61 13.24 -0.08
C SER A 135 -1.43 14.49 -0.41
N ILE A 136 -2.14 14.50 -1.53
CA ILE A 136 -2.93 15.68 -1.95
C ILE A 136 -4.37 15.67 -1.43
N CYS A 137 -4.84 14.53 -0.90
CA CYS A 137 -6.16 14.40 -0.29
C CYS A 137 -6.32 15.39 0.86
N SER A 138 -7.41 16.14 0.87
CA SER A 138 -7.68 17.21 1.83
C SER A 138 -8.89 16.94 2.72
N LEU A 139 -9.41 15.70 2.69
CA LEU A 139 -10.50 15.26 3.55
C LEU A 139 -10.18 15.49 5.03
N SER A 140 -11.12 16.09 5.74
CA SER A 140 -11.05 16.31 7.18
C SER A 140 -11.28 15.01 7.97
N GLY A 141 -10.83 14.99 9.23
CA GLY A 141 -10.96 13.81 10.10
C GLY A 141 -9.81 12.82 9.89
N HIS A 142 -10.11 11.51 9.80
CA HIS A 142 -9.09 10.43 9.77
C HIS A 142 -8.04 10.58 8.65
N ALA A 143 -8.34 11.33 7.59
CA ALA A 143 -7.44 11.53 6.47
C ALA A 143 -6.54 12.78 6.59
N SER A 144 -6.72 13.63 7.61
CA SER A 144 -6.00 14.91 7.70
C SER A 144 -4.50 14.73 7.91
N HIS A 145 -4.08 13.64 8.52
CA HIS A 145 -2.67 13.31 8.73
C HIS A 145 -1.93 12.93 7.44
N TYR A 146 -2.66 12.61 6.36
CA TYR A 146 -2.06 12.23 5.08
C TYR A 146 -1.65 13.44 4.25
N LYS A 147 -2.31 14.58 4.46
CA LYS A 147 -2.13 15.78 3.65
C LYS A 147 -0.69 16.29 3.72
N GLY A 148 -0.04 16.42 2.57
CA GLY A 148 1.32 16.93 2.46
C GLY A 148 2.40 15.95 2.89
N MET A 149 2.10 14.64 3.04
CA MET A 149 3.08 13.66 3.53
C MET A 149 4.36 13.60 2.66
N LEU A 150 4.20 13.68 1.34
CA LEU A 150 5.30 13.72 0.38
C LEU A 150 5.99 15.09 0.43
N GLY A 151 5.19 16.15 0.51
CA GLY A 151 5.61 17.54 0.40
C GLY A 151 5.68 18.00 -1.05
N LYS A 152 5.52 19.31 -1.27
CA LYS A 152 5.24 19.90 -2.60
C LYS A 152 6.16 19.44 -3.73
N LYS A 153 7.47 19.30 -3.45
CA LYS A 153 8.46 18.84 -4.44
C LYS A 153 8.12 17.46 -5.00
N TYR A 154 7.88 16.49 -4.11
CA TYR A 154 7.65 15.10 -4.51
C TYR A 154 6.21 14.88 -4.97
N GLU A 155 5.24 15.64 -4.45
CA GLU A 155 3.88 15.67 -4.99
C GLU A 155 3.88 16.06 -6.47
N GLU A 156 4.67 17.07 -6.86
CA GLU A 156 4.78 17.49 -8.25
C GLU A 156 5.57 16.49 -9.11
N GLN A 157 6.68 15.94 -8.61
CA GLN A 157 7.41 14.88 -9.32
C GLN A 157 6.52 13.65 -9.59
N PHE A 158 5.73 13.24 -8.59
CA PHE A 158 4.81 12.12 -8.74
C PHE A 158 3.68 12.48 -9.72
N ARG A 159 3.16 13.71 -9.68
CA ARG A 159 2.17 14.20 -10.65
C ARG A 159 2.72 14.07 -12.07
N LEU A 160 3.92 14.60 -12.32
CA LEU A 160 4.58 14.60 -13.63
C LEU A 160 4.85 13.17 -14.13
N TYR A 161 5.31 12.26 -13.28
CA TYR A 161 5.44 10.85 -13.62
C TYR A 161 4.08 10.20 -13.98
N LEU A 162 3.04 10.47 -13.18
CA LEU A 162 1.71 9.92 -13.40
C LEU A 162 1.00 10.48 -14.64
N VAL A 163 1.35 11.69 -15.10
CA VAL A 163 0.91 12.21 -16.42
C VAL A 163 1.83 11.80 -17.56
N GLU A 164 2.90 11.04 -17.29
CA GLU A 164 3.90 10.56 -18.26
C GLU A 164 4.75 11.69 -18.88
N GLU A 165 4.90 12.80 -18.15
CA GLU A 165 5.77 13.94 -18.50
C GLU A 165 7.18 13.81 -17.88
N MET A 166 7.42 12.76 -17.09
CA MET A 166 8.69 12.47 -16.43
C MET A 166 8.90 10.97 -16.34
N ASN A 167 10.16 10.53 -16.44
CA ASN A 167 10.58 9.17 -16.10
C ASN A 167 10.39 8.88 -14.61
N PHE A 168 10.56 7.62 -14.20
CA PHE A 168 10.51 7.28 -12.79
C PHE A 168 11.57 8.08 -11.99
N PRO A 169 11.21 8.76 -10.89
CA PRO A 169 12.14 9.68 -10.23
C PRO A 169 13.37 8.99 -9.62
N GLU A 170 14.57 9.52 -9.86
CA GLU A 170 15.83 8.95 -9.35
C GLU A 170 15.91 8.91 -7.81
N ASN A 171 15.22 9.83 -7.15
CA ASN A 171 15.15 10.00 -5.71
C ASN A 171 14.04 9.17 -5.05
N VAL A 172 13.58 8.12 -5.75
CA VAL A 172 12.53 7.19 -5.30
C VAL A 172 12.97 5.75 -5.54
N GLN A 173 12.70 4.88 -4.57
CA GLN A 173 12.86 3.43 -4.68
C GLN A 173 11.69 2.72 -3.99
N ILE A 174 11.19 1.64 -4.58
CA ILE A 174 10.07 0.85 -4.09
C ILE A 174 10.59 -0.52 -3.64
N LEU A 175 10.30 -0.88 -2.39
CA LEU A 175 10.51 -2.20 -1.84
C LEU A 175 9.15 -2.87 -1.68
N SER A 176 8.93 -3.97 -2.40
CA SER A 176 7.71 -4.76 -2.40
C SER A 176 7.92 -6.03 -1.59
N TYR A 177 7.32 -6.11 -0.41
CA TYR A 177 7.35 -7.29 0.44
C TYR A 177 6.14 -8.17 0.11
N VAL A 178 6.39 -9.25 -0.63
CA VAL A 178 5.37 -10.19 -1.11
C VAL A 178 5.19 -11.30 -0.08
N ASP A 179 3.96 -11.44 0.43
CA ASP A 179 3.65 -12.42 1.47
C ASP A 179 3.68 -13.84 0.91
N ASP A 180 4.48 -14.68 1.54
CA ASP A 180 4.60 -16.09 1.21
C ASP A 180 3.56 -16.95 1.94
N ASN A 181 2.89 -16.38 2.95
CA ASN A 181 1.77 -17.04 3.64
C ASN A 181 0.43 -16.59 3.07
N ALA A 182 -0.03 -17.32 2.05
CA ALA A 182 -1.25 -17.04 1.30
C ALA A 182 -2.57 -17.21 2.09
N GLU A 183 -2.55 -17.57 3.38
CA GLU A 183 -3.78 -17.80 4.15
C GLU A 183 -4.29 -16.54 4.88
N ARG A 184 -3.49 -15.47 5.00
CA ARG A 184 -3.81 -14.32 5.88
C ARG A 184 -3.53 -12.94 5.28
N ALA A 185 -3.31 -12.85 3.98
CA ALA A 185 -2.82 -11.63 3.35
C ALA A 185 -3.94 -10.68 2.85
N SER A 186 -5.10 -10.61 3.49
CA SER A 186 -6.27 -9.83 3.02
C SER A 186 -6.32 -8.37 3.47
N MET A 187 -5.21 -7.82 4.00
CA MET A 187 -5.19 -6.50 4.65
C MET A 187 -4.99 -5.34 3.66
N ILE A 188 -5.67 -4.22 3.95
CA ILE A 188 -5.37 -2.91 3.37
C ILE A 188 -4.94 -1.97 4.49
N SER A 189 -3.91 -1.17 4.25
CA SER A 189 -3.59 -0.03 5.10
C SER A 189 -3.42 1.23 4.27
N HIS A 190 -3.78 2.38 4.83
CA HIS A 190 -3.45 3.66 4.22
C HIS A 190 -1.95 3.97 4.41
N PRO A 191 -1.33 4.72 3.48
CA PRO A 191 0.06 5.15 3.60
C PRO A 191 0.36 5.88 4.91
N THR A 192 1.38 5.39 5.61
CA THR A 192 2.04 6.09 6.70
C THR A 192 3.36 6.68 6.21
N CYS A 193 3.88 7.66 6.93
CA CYS A 193 5.18 8.27 6.64
C CYS A 193 6.02 8.31 7.91
N GLU A 194 7.27 7.87 7.80
CA GLU A 194 8.28 7.95 8.86
C GLU A 194 9.60 8.47 8.28
N LYS A 195 10.45 9.03 9.13
CA LYS A 195 11.84 9.36 8.76
C LYS A 195 12.73 8.20 9.21
N CYS A 196 13.56 7.70 8.31
CA CYS A 196 14.49 6.61 8.62
C CYS A 196 15.92 7.01 8.21
N SER A 197 16.91 6.42 8.88
CA SER A 197 18.30 6.42 8.42
C SER A 197 18.63 5.03 7.88
N ILE A 198 18.95 4.94 6.59
CA ILE A 198 19.34 3.70 5.92
C ILE A 198 20.78 3.87 5.45
N SER A 199 21.71 3.05 5.95
CA SER A 199 23.14 3.15 5.62
C SER A 199 23.71 4.57 5.80
N GLY A 200 23.26 5.27 6.85
CA GLY A 200 23.65 6.66 7.14
C GLY A 200 22.97 7.72 6.27
N VAL A 201 22.01 7.35 5.43
CA VAL A 201 21.23 8.26 4.59
C VAL A 201 19.85 8.51 5.20
N SER A 202 19.53 9.78 5.45
CA SER A 202 18.20 10.17 5.94
C SER A 202 17.19 10.22 4.80
N VAL A 203 16.17 9.35 4.86
CA VAL A 203 15.11 9.23 3.85
C VAL A 203 13.74 9.29 4.51
N LYS A 204 12.72 9.73 3.74
CA LYS A 204 11.33 9.50 4.13
C LYS A 204 10.89 8.14 3.62
N THR A 205 10.27 7.37 4.48
CA THR A 205 9.76 6.04 4.17
C THR A 205 8.25 6.09 4.21
N HIS A 206 7.61 5.78 3.09
CA HIS A 206 6.17 5.66 2.98
C HIS A 206 5.78 4.19 2.96
N SER A 207 4.90 3.75 3.87
CA SER A 207 4.52 2.34 3.95
C SER A 207 3.01 2.15 3.86
N PHE A 208 2.57 1.20 3.04
CA PHE A 208 1.18 0.76 3.01
C PHE A 208 1.06 -0.71 2.62
N SER A 209 -0.06 -1.33 2.94
CA SER A 209 -0.36 -2.71 2.59
C SER A 209 -1.59 -2.78 1.71
N VAL A 210 -1.55 -3.70 0.78
CA VAL A 210 -2.67 -4.17 -0.05
C VAL A 210 -2.66 -5.70 0.00
N PRO A 211 -3.71 -6.38 -0.47
CA PRO A 211 -3.76 -7.82 -0.36
C PRO A 211 -2.52 -8.50 -0.94
N GLY A 212 -1.85 -9.32 -0.13
CA GLY A 212 -0.64 -10.05 -0.51
C GLY A 212 0.68 -9.27 -0.43
N VAL A 213 0.65 -7.94 -0.37
CA VAL A 213 1.85 -7.13 -0.57
C VAL A 213 1.90 -5.93 0.37
N ARG A 214 3.04 -5.78 1.05
CA ARG A 214 3.39 -4.52 1.71
C ARG A 214 4.39 -3.76 0.87
N PHE A 215 4.06 -2.51 0.56
CA PHE A 215 4.99 -1.58 -0.08
C PHE A 215 5.67 -0.70 0.95
N ARG A 216 6.97 -0.50 0.75
CA ARG A 216 7.77 0.52 1.42
C ARG A 216 8.48 1.34 0.34
N VAL A 217 8.20 2.63 0.30
CA VAL A 217 8.73 3.54 -0.71
C VAL A 217 9.65 4.54 -0.05
N LEU A 218 10.91 4.54 -0.46
CA LEU A 218 11.93 5.48 -0.03
C LEU A 218 11.82 6.72 -0.92
N VAL A 219 11.69 7.90 -0.31
CA VAL A 219 11.57 9.19 -0.99
C VAL A 219 12.50 10.18 -0.32
N GLY A 220 13.45 10.76 -1.04
CA GLY A 220 14.40 11.69 -0.42
C GLY A 220 15.65 11.94 -1.23
N GLY A 221 16.34 13.04 -0.93
CA GLY A 221 17.73 13.20 -1.36
C GLY A 221 18.61 12.19 -0.64
N GLY A 222 19.38 11.42 -1.38
CA GLY A 222 20.21 10.31 -0.91
C GLY A 222 19.70 8.93 -1.32
N VAL A 223 18.45 8.80 -1.77
CA VAL A 223 17.92 7.53 -2.32
C VAL A 223 18.70 7.11 -3.56
N GLU A 224 19.17 8.06 -4.37
CA GLU A 224 20.04 7.82 -5.52
C GLU A 224 21.32 7.07 -5.13
N ARG A 225 21.83 7.26 -3.90
CA ARG A 225 23.00 6.54 -3.41
C ARG A 225 22.67 5.07 -3.12
N LEU A 226 21.52 4.82 -2.50
CA LEU A 226 21.02 3.46 -2.23
C LEU A 226 20.74 2.71 -3.55
N LYS A 227 20.19 3.41 -4.56
CA LYS A 227 19.93 2.83 -5.88
C LYS A 227 21.21 2.49 -6.63
N ARG A 228 22.32 3.21 -6.44
CA ARG A 228 23.60 2.85 -7.08
C ARG A 228 24.18 1.52 -6.59
N GLU A 229 23.86 1.12 -5.36
CA GLU A 229 24.35 -0.15 -4.80
C GLU A 229 23.64 -1.36 -5.42
N ILE A 230 22.32 -1.26 -5.66
CA ILE A 230 21.48 -2.39 -6.12
C ILE A 230 21.07 -2.24 -7.60
N ASN A 231 21.20 -1.04 -8.18
CA ASN A 231 20.79 -0.67 -9.53
C ASN A 231 19.34 -1.05 -9.89
N SER A 232 18.38 -0.73 -9.00
CA SER A 232 16.96 -1.06 -9.22
C SER A 232 16.02 0.00 -8.63
N ASP A 233 14.96 0.36 -9.37
CA ASP A 233 13.88 1.23 -8.86
C ASP A 233 12.90 0.46 -7.99
N LEU A 234 12.64 -0.80 -8.36
CA LEU A 234 11.71 -1.71 -7.71
C LEU A 234 12.43 -2.99 -7.29
N ILE A 235 12.22 -3.42 -6.05
CA ILE A 235 12.80 -4.66 -5.54
C ILE A 235 11.68 -5.47 -4.88
N PHE A 236 11.60 -6.75 -5.20
CA PHE A 236 10.69 -7.69 -4.56
C PHE A 236 11.44 -8.50 -3.49
N TYR A 237 10.86 -8.57 -2.31
CA TYR A 237 11.33 -9.43 -1.22
C TYR A 237 10.26 -10.45 -0.89
N GLN A 238 10.67 -11.70 -0.78
CA GLN A 238 9.87 -12.70 -0.08
C GLN A 238 9.73 -12.27 1.38
N TRP A 239 8.50 -12.31 1.88
CA TRP A 239 8.15 -11.91 3.23
C TRP A 239 7.13 -12.88 3.81
N SER A 240 7.03 -12.96 5.14
CA SER A 240 5.99 -13.73 5.81
C SER A 240 5.37 -12.85 6.88
N SER A 241 4.10 -12.49 6.71
CA SER A 241 3.42 -11.63 7.69
C SER A 241 3.34 -12.29 9.07
N ALA A 242 3.25 -13.63 9.14
CA ALA A 242 3.03 -14.40 10.37
C ALA A 242 4.20 -14.40 11.37
N GLN A 243 5.42 -14.08 10.96
CA GLN A 243 6.63 -14.26 11.78
C GLN A 243 7.35 -12.95 12.14
N THR A 244 6.67 -11.81 12.01
CA THR A 244 7.33 -10.51 12.09
C THR A 244 6.97 -9.72 13.34
N GLU A 245 7.87 -8.82 13.73
CA GLU A 245 7.59 -7.75 14.70
C GLU A 245 6.38 -6.91 14.29
N TYR A 246 6.13 -6.77 12.98
CA TYR A 246 4.94 -6.11 12.47
C TYR A 246 3.64 -6.87 12.79
N ALA A 247 3.61 -8.19 12.65
CA ALA A 247 2.48 -9.01 13.09
C ALA A 247 2.22 -8.83 14.59
N LYS A 248 3.29 -8.82 15.39
CA LYS A 248 3.21 -8.60 16.84
C LYS A 248 2.70 -7.20 17.18
N ASP A 249 3.17 -6.17 16.48
CA ASP A 249 2.73 -4.78 16.64
C ASP A 249 1.25 -4.62 16.27
N ILE A 250 0.82 -5.19 15.13
CA ILE A 250 -0.59 -5.21 14.74
C ILE A 250 -1.44 -5.96 15.77
N ALA A 251 -1.02 -7.15 16.22
CA ALA A 251 -1.72 -7.92 17.24
C ALA A 251 -1.83 -7.14 18.57
N THR A 252 -0.75 -6.51 19.01
CA THR A 252 -0.71 -5.67 20.22
C THR A 252 -1.62 -4.47 20.10
N LYS A 253 -1.67 -3.83 18.92
CA LYS A 253 -2.59 -2.73 18.66
C LYS A 253 -4.03 -3.19 18.67
N LEU A 254 -4.34 -4.32 18.01
CA LEU A 254 -5.67 -4.95 17.99
C LEU A 254 -6.16 -5.30 19.40
N TYR A 255 -5.26 -5.70 20.29
CA TYR A 255 -5.60 -5.99 21.69
C TYR A 255 -6.16 -4.78 22.44
N ARG A 256 -5.68 -3.57 22.13
CA ARG A 256 -6.08 -2.33 22.82
C ARG A 256 -7.29 -1.65 22.17
N ILE A 257 -7.82 -2.22 21.10
CA ILE A 257 -8.88 -1.60 20.30
C ILE A 257 -10.25 -1.92 20.88
N LYS A 258 -11.11 -0.89 20.94
CA LYS A 258 -12.50 -0.99 21.37
C LYS A 258 -13.41 -1.21 20.16
N PRO A 259 -14.06 -2.39 20.03
CA PRO A 259 -15.07 -2.62 19.00
C PRO A 259 -16.24 -1.66 19.15
N LYS A 260 -16.77 -1.17 18.02
CA LYS A 260 -17.93 -0.27 17.97
C LYS A 260 -18.95 -0.73 16.94
N GLY A 261 -20.21 -0.36 17.18
CA GLY A 261 -21.32 -0.64 16.27
C GLY A 261 -21.53 -2.14 16.07
N ARG A 262 -21.82 -2.55 14.83
CA ARG A 262 -22.13 -3.95 14.47
C ARG A 262 -20.99 -4.92 14.82
N PHE A 263 -19.74 -4.45 14.82
CA PHE A 263 -18.58 -5.28 15.12
C PHE A 263 -18.49 -5.71 16.59
N GLN A 264 -19.23 -5.08 17.52
CA GLN A 264 -19.18 -5.44 18.95
C GLN A 264 -19.53 -6.90 19.22
N LYS A 265 -20.49 -7.47 18.48
CA LYS A 265 -20.95 -8.85 18.67
C LYS A 265 -19.99 -9.89 18.09
N GLU A 266 -19.26 -9.53 17.05
CA GLU A 266 -18.32 -10.40 16.33
C GLU A 266 -16.92 -10.38 16.94
N ALA A 267 -16.57 -9.27 17.61
CA ALA A 267 -15.24 -9.05 18.16
C ALA A 267 -14.81 -10.09 19.19
N GLU A 268 -15.74 -10.68 19.94
CA GLU A 268 -15.44 -11.74 20.93
C GLU A 268 -14.90 -13.03 20.31
N GLN A 269 -15.19 -13.26 19.02
CA GLN A 269 -14.77 -14.44 18.28
C GLN A 269 -13.50 -14.16 17.44
N ILE A 270 -13.27 -12.90 17.08
CA ILE A 270 -12.22 -12.49 16.12
C ILE A 270 -11.01 -11.86 16.82
N LEU A 271 -11.21 -11.10 17.89
CA LEU A 271 -10.10 -10.47 18.61
C LEU A 271 -9.51 -11.43 19.65
N PRO A 272 -8.18 -11.44 19.84
CA PRO A 272 -7.54 -12.27 20.84
C PRO A 272 -8.07 -11.93 22.26
N LYS A 273 -8.45 -12.96 23.02
CA LYS A 273 -8.91 -12.82 24.42
C LYS A 273 -7.75 -12.38 25.32
N ALA A 274 -8.05 -11.55 26.32
CA ALA A 274 -7.14 -11.01 27.34
C ALA A 274 -6.42 -12.03 28.24
N SER A 275 -6.63 -13.32 28.05
CA SER A 275 -6.01 -14.36 28.87
C SER A 275 -4.65 -14.78 28.28
N GLY A 276 -3.56 -14.09 28.63
CA GLY A 276 -2.23 -14.69 28.40
C GLY A 276 -0.98 -13.82 28.42
N LEU A 277 -1.06 -12.49 28.34
CA LEU A 277 0.10 -11.62 28.56
C LEU A 277 0.03 -11.06 29.98
N LYS A 278 0.58 -11.82 30.94
CA LYS A 278 0.99 -11.20 32.21
C LYS A 278 2.03 -10.15 31.84
N ASP A 279 1.81 -8.93 32.33
CA ASP A 279 2.78 -7.84 32.25
C ASP A 279 4.12 -8.34 32.78
N SER A 280 5.06 -8.61 31.88
CA SER A 280 6.47 -8.71 32.24
C SER A 280 6.98 -7.28 32.36
N ASN A 281 6.98 -6.79 33.61
CA ASN A 281 7.76 -5.64 34.06
C ASN A 281 9.23 -5.74 33.64
#